data_AF-A0A5J4EBQ7-F1
#
_entry.id   AF-A0A5J4EBQ7-F1
#
_cell.length_a   1.000
_cell.length_b   1.000
_cell.length_c   1.000
_cell.angle_alpha   90.00
_cell.angle_beta   90.00
_cell.angle_gamma   90.00
#
_symmetry.space_group_name_H-M   'P 1'
#
loop_
_entity.id
_entity.type
_entity.pdbx_description
1 polymer ?
#
loop_
_entity_poly.entity_id
_entity_poly.type
_entity_poly.pdbx_seq_one_letter_code
_entity_poly.pdbx_strand_id
1 'polypeptide(L)'
;MVAGGSGEGANRWFHVTLAEGRNREVRRLWEAVGVTVSRLSRTRYGSLRLPRNLARGRYRGLSAHEVRGLYQAAGLQNEPKNPQPRKATARSRRK
;
A
#
# COMPACT_ATOMS: atom_id res chain seq x y z
N MET A 1 16.42 3.89 -10.64
CA MET A 1 17.54 3.03 -10.23
C MET A 1 17.02 1.63 -9.93
N VAL A 2 17.38 0.65 -10.75
CA VAL A 2 17.06 -0.76 -10.52
C VAL A 2 18.21 -1.37 -9.73
N ALA A 3 18.00 -1.65 -8.44
CA ALA A 3 18.90 -2.49 -7.66
C ALA A 3 18.54 -3.95 -7.96
N GLY A 4 19.33 -4.59 -8.84
CA GLY A 4 19.20 -6.01 -9.14
C GLY A 4 19.79 -6.84 -8.00
N GLY A 5 18.95 -7.48 -7.21
CA GLY A 5 19.40 -8.53 -6.30
C GLY A 5 19.79 -9.76 -7.11
N SER A 6 21.06 -10.16 -7.02
CA SER A 6 21.57 -11.40 -7.58
C SER A 6 20.92 -12.59 -6.87
N GLY A 7 19.86 -13.12 -7.47
CA GLY A 7 19.27 -14.40 -7.09
C GLY A 7 19.45 -15.37 -8.25
N GLU A 8 20.27 -16.39 -8.06
CA GLU A 8 20.37 -17.56 -8.95
C GLU A 8 18.99 -18.24 -9.00
N GLY A 9 18.22 -17.92 -10.01
CA GLY A 9 16.87 -18.44 -10.22
C GLY A 9 16.27 -17.87 -11.50
N ALA A 10 15.34 -18.59 -12.12
CA ALA A 10 14.74 -18.18 -13.40
C ALA A 10 13.98 -16.83 -13.33
N ASN A 11 13.72 -16.30 -12.13
CA ASN A 11 12.96 -15.07 -11.90
C ASN A 11 13.87 -13.94 -11.39
N ARG A 12 13.69 -12.73 -11.94
CA ARG A 12 14.36 -11.51 -11.47
C ARG A 12 13.39 -10.55 -10.78
N TRP A 13 13.85 -9.89 -9.72
CA TRP A 13 13.07 -8.90 -8.97
C TRP A 13 13.28 -7.50 -9.52
N PHE A 14 12.18 -6.75 -9.69
CA PHE A 14 12.20 -5.37 -10.15
C PHE A 14 11.42 -4.46 -9.18
N HIS A 15 11.94 -3.27 -8.95
CA HIS A 15 11.22 -2.19 -8.28
C HIS A 15 10.70 -1.22 -9.33
N VAL A 16 9.37 -1.08 -9.40
CA VAL A 16 8.69 -0.22 -10.37
C VAL A 16 7.82 0.79 -9.61
N THR A 17 7.80 2.02 -10.09
CA THR A 17 6.91 3.08 -9.58
C THR A 17 6.03 3.55 -10.73
N LEU A 18 4.73 3.65 -10.49
CA LEU A 18 3.76 4.23 -11.43
C LEU A 18 3.03 5.37 -10.73
N ALA A 19 2.71 6.41 -11.50
CA ALA A 19 1.87 7.52 -11.05
C ALA A 19 0.38 7.23 -11.26
N GLU A 20 0.05 6.46 -12.29
CA GLU A 20 -1.30 5.94 -12.55
C GLU A 20 -1.48 4.51 -11.99
N GLY A 21 -2.72 4.03 -12.05
CA GLY A 21 -3.11 2.74 -11.50
C GLY A 21 -4.21 2.08 -12.32
N ARG A 22 -4.01 1.97 -13.64
CA ARG A 22 -4.99 1.33 -14.53
C ARG A 22 -5.08 -0.17 -14.24
N ASN A 23 -6.21 -0.78 -14.62
CA ASN A 23 -6.46 -2.18 -14.31
C ASN A 23 -5.36 -3.08 -14.92
N ARG A 24 -4.65 -3.82 -14.05
CA ARG A 24 -3.54 -4.73 -14.40
C ARG A 24 -2.38 -4.08 -15.16
N GLU A 25 -2.19 -2.77 -15.02
CA GLU A 25 -1.22 -2.01 -15.81
C GLU A 25 0.21 -2.57 -15.77
N VAL A 26 0.74 -2.87 -14.58
CA VAL A 26 2.08 -3.47 -14.43
C VAL A 26 2.19 -4.77 -15.22
N ARG A 27 1.18 -5.64 -15.17
CA ARG A 27 1.22 -6.92 -15.88
C ARG A 27 1.19 -6.72 -17.38
N ARG A 28 0.33 -5.81 -17.86
CA ARG A 28 0.24 -5.47 -19.29
C ARG A 28 1.55 -4.87 -19.82
N LEU A 29 2.23 -4.02 -19.05
CA LEU A 29 3.52 -3.44 -19.43
C LEU A 29 4.60 -4.51 -19.61
N TRP A 30 4.67 -5.49 -18.70
CA TRP A 30 5.62 -6.59 -18.83
C TRP A 30 5.24 -7.58 -19.94
N GLU A 31 3.95 -7.89 -20.09
CA GLU A 31 3.44 -8.75 -21.17
C GLU A 31 3.72 -8.14 -22.56
N ALA A 32 3.62 -6.81 -22.69
CA ALA A 32 3.93 -6.10 -23.93
C ALA A 32 5.38 -6.25 -24.39
N VAL A 33 6.32 -6.55 -23.46
CA VAL A 33 7.73 -6.83 -23.77
C VAL A 33 8.05 -8.33 -23.71
N GLY A 34 7.04 -9.19 -23.70
CA GLY A 34 7.20 -10.65 -23.73
C GLY A 34 7.61 -11.28 -22.39
N VAL A 35 7.37 -10.61 -21.26
CA VAL A 35 7.76 -11.10 -19.93
C VAL A 35 6.52 -11.35 -19.06
N THR A 36 6.45 -12.54 -18.47
CA THR A 36 5.35 -12.91 -17.56
C THR A 36 5.66 -12.50 -16.12
N VAL A 37 4.69 -11.89 -15.44
CA VAL A 37 4.81 -11.52 -14.02
C VAL A 37 4.36 -12.66 -13.11
N SER A 38 5.32 -13.37 -12.51
CA SER A 38 5.02 -14.41 -11.52
C SER A 38 4.48 -13.84 -10.20
N ARG A 39 5.14 -12.81 -9.65
CA ARG A 39 4.77 -12.19 -8.36
C ARG A 39 4.74 -10.67 -8.45
N LEU A 40 3.66 -10.08 -7.96
CA LEU A 40 3.48 -8.64 -7.85
C LEU A 40 3.05 -8.28 -6.43
N SER A 41 3.78 -7.38 -5.79
CA SER A 41 3.45 -6.86 -4.47
C SER A 41 3.66 -5.36 -4.44
N ARG A 42 2.68 -4.62 -3.91
CA ARG A 42 2.79 -3.18 -3.72
C ARG A 42 3.46 -2.90 -2.38
N THR A 43 4.68 -2.38 -2.43
CA THR A 43 5.50 -2.11 -1.23
C THR A 43 5.40 -0.66 -0.74
N ARG A 44 4.88 0.26 -1.56
CA ARG A 44 4.76 1.68 -1.24
C ARG A 44 3.53 2.27 -1.95
N TYR A 45 2.89 3.25 -1.32
CA TYR A 45 1.82 4.05 -1.90
C TYR A 45 1.99 5.50 -1.45
N GLY A 46 2.20 6.43 -2.39
CA GLY A 46 2.57 7.81 -2.04
C GLY A 46 3.74 7.81 -1.05
N SER A 47 3.65 8.58 0.03
CA SER A 47 4.65 8.61 1.11
C SER A 47 4.65 7.37 2.01
N LEU A 48 3.61 6.54 2.00
CA LEU A 48 3.47 5.39 2.88
C LEU A 48 4.25 4.17 2.38
N ARG A 49 5.06 3.56 3.25
CA ARG A 49 5.74 2.29 2.99
C ARG A 49 5.04 1.15 3.73
N LEU A 50 4.99 -0.02 3.10
CA LEU A 50 4.54 -1.25 3.75
C LEU A 50 5.59 -1.66 4.79
N PRO A 51 5.24 -1.70 6.10
CA PRO A 51 6.18 -2.11 7.14
C PRO A 51 6.57 -3.57 6.95
N ARG A 52 7.87 -3.88 7.12
CA ARG A 52 8.38 -5.26 6.99
C ARG A 52 7.83 -6.19 8.09
N ASN A 53 7.45 -5.63 9.23
CA ASN A 53 6.90 -6.36 10.38
C ASN A 53 5.38 -6.53 10.35
N LEU A 54 4.67 -6.02 9.32
CA LEU A 54 3.24 -6.21 9.20
C LEU A 54 2.95 -7.53 8.48
N ALA A 55 2.36 -8.49 9.20
CA ALA A 55 1.98 -9.77 8.64
C ALA A 55 0.91 -9.63 7.54
N ARG A 56 0.90 -10.55 6.58
CA ARG A 56 -0.08 -10.58 5.49
C ARG A 56 -1.50 -10.65 6.06
N GLY A 57 -2.42 -9.89 5.46
CA GLY A 57 -3.82 -9.82 5.90
C GLY A 57 -4.06 -9.01 7.18
N ARG A 58 -3.01 -8.46 7.80
CA ARG A 58 -3.14 -7.55 8.96
C ARG A 58 -3.09 -6.09 8.51
N TYR A 59 -3.61 -5.23 9.38
CA TYR A 59 -3.57 -3.78 9.23
C TYR A 59 -3.02 -3.13 10.50
N ARG A 60 -2.58 -1.88 10.36
CA ARG A 60 -2.28 -1.00 11.50
C ARG A 60 -2.90 0.37 11.27
N GLY A 61 -3.16 1.08 12.36
CA GLY A 61 -3.45 2.51 12.28
C GLY A 61 -2.26 3.29 11.76
N LEU A 62 -2.54 4.36 11.00
CA LEU A 62 -1.55 5.36 10.64
C LEU A 62 -1.35 6.32 11.82
N SER A 63 -0.12 6.79 12.01
CA SER A 63 0.16 7.88 12.94
C SER A 63 -0.40 9.20 12.43
N ALA A 64 -0.66 10.16 13.33
CA ALA A 64 -1.16 11.49 12.93
C ALA A 64 -0.24 12.18 11.90
N HIS A 65 1.08 11.97 12.01
CA HIS A 65 2.04 12.49 11.03
C HIS A 65 1.86 11.85 9.63
N GLU A 66 1.68 10.53 9.56
CA GLU A 66 1.42 9.84 8.29
C GLU A 66 0.09 10.26 7.67
N VAL A 67 -0.94 10.47 8.50
CA VAL A 67 -2.23 11.01 8.06
C VAL A 67 -2.04 12.40 7.46
N ARG A 68 -1.43 13.35 8.19
CA ARG A 68 -1.16 14.69 7.63
C ARG A 68 -0.39 14.66 6.33
N GLY A 69 0.64 13.80 6.24
CA GLY A 69 1.44 13.66 5.03
C GLY A 69 0.61 13.23 3.81
N LEU A 70 -0.40 12.37 4.00
CA LEU A 70 -1.32 11.98 2.93
C LEU A 70 -2.25 13.10 2.51
N TYR A 71 -2.80 13.83 3.49
CA TYR A 71 -3.67 14.99 3.21
C TYR A 71 -2.92 16.04 2.39
N GLN A 72 -1.71 16.39 2.80
CA GLN A 72 -0.86 17.33 2.07
C GLN A 72 -0.51 16.83 0.67
N ALA A 73 -0.16 15.54 0.52
CA ALA A 73 0.13 14.95 -0.79
C ALA A 73 -1.09 14.94 -1.74
N ALA A 74 -2.31 14.94 -1.19
CA ALA A 74 -3.55 15.04 -1.94
C ALA A 74 -4.03 16.48 -2.14
N GLY A 75 -3.30 17.50 -1.67
CA GLY A 75 -3.71 18.90 -1.73
C GLY A 75 -4.88 19.24 -0.79
N LEU A 76 -5.12 18.41 0.22
CA LEU A 76 -6.20 18.58 1.19
C LEU A 76 -5.69 19.29 2.45
N GLN A 77 -6.36 20.37 2.85
CA GLN A 77 -5.93 21.24 3.95
C GLN A 77 -6.33 20.72 5.35
N ASN A 78 -7.31 19.81 5.44
CA ASN A 78 -7.95 19.46 6.71
C ASN A 78 -7.61 18.03 7.14
N GLU A 79 -6.85 17.87 8.24
CA GLU A 79 -6.82 16.59 8.99
C GLU A 79 -8.24 16.36 9.57
N PRO A 80 -8.88 15.20 9.35
CA PRO A 80 -10.17 14.92 9.93
C PRO A 80 -9.99 14.90 11.44
N LYS A 81 -10.69 15.81 12.13
CA LYS A 81 -10.74 15.88 13.60
C LYS A 81 -11.25 14.52 14.09
N ASN A 82 -10.32 13.67 14.54
CA ASN A 82 -10.48 12.32 15.11
C ASN A 82 -11.87 11.69 14.92
N PRO A 83 -12.07 10.68 14.05
CA PRO A 83 -13.23 9.83 14.16
C PRO A 83 -13.05 9.03 15.44
N GLN A 84 -13.57 9.57 16.55
CA GLN A 84 -13.72 8.86 17.82
C GLN A 84 -14.20 7.45 17.49
N PRO A 85 -13.55 6.39 18.01
CA PRO A 85 -14.04 5.04 17.79
C PRO A 85 -15.49 5.04 18.23
N ARG A 86 -16.40 4.78 17.29
CA ARG A 86 -17.83 4.67 17.59
C ARG A 86 -17.93 3.63 18.70
N LYS A 87 -18.18 4.10 19.93
CA LYS A 87 -18.33 3.21 21.10
C LYS A 87 -19.38 2.19 20.68
N ALA A 88 -18.99 0.91 20.63
CA ALA A 88 -19.94 -0.16 20.40
C ALA A 88 -21.02 0.00 21.47
N THR A 89 -22.24 0.36 21.05
CA THR A 89 -23.39 0.44 21.94
C THR A 89 -23.53 -0.94 22.57
N ALA A 90 -23.19 -1.04 23.85
CA ALA A 90 -23.44 -2.21 24.66
C ALA A 90 -24.95 -2.46 24.61
N ARG A 91 -25.35 -3.42 23.76
CA ARG A 91 -26.73 -3.89 23.71
C ARG A 91 -26.96 -4.57 25.05
N SER A 92 -27.53 -3.81 25.98
CA SER A 92 -28.04 -4.28 27.26
C SER A 92 -28.82 -5.57 27.03
N ARG A 93 -28.20 -6.71 27.36
CA ARG A 93 -28.92 -7.96 27.62
C ARG A 93 -29.78 -7.68 28.85
N ARG A 94 -31.03 -7.26 28.62
CA ARG A 94 -32.05 -7.30 29.67
C ARG A 94 -32.53 -8.74 29.82
N LYS A 95 -32.61 -9.08 31.10
CA LYS A 95 -33.16 -10.25 31.79
C LYS A 95 -34.39 -10.85 31.13
#